data_AF-A0A1Y4G548-F1
#
_entry.id   AF-A0A1Y4G548-F1
#
_cell.length_a   1.000
_cell.length_b   1.000
_cell.length_c   1.000
_cell.angle_alpha   90.00
_cell.angle_beta   90.00
_cell.angle_gamma   90.00
#
_symmetry.space_group_name_H-M   'P 1'
#
loop_
_entity.id
_entity.type
_entity.pdbx_description
1 polymer ?
#
loop_
_entity_poly.entity_id
_entity_poly.type
_entity_poly.pdbx_seq_one_letter_code
_entity_poly.pdbx_strand_id
1 'polypeptide(L)'
;MIETKHAKSLGELSRGDAVEHPDHYAGDGQIECMDAMRSMMSGDQYALPAQSAYWWGCAFKYLWRWRRKNGVQDLQKCKQCIDYLISETEGKK
;
A
#
# COMPACT_ATOMS: atom_id res chain seq x y z
N MET A 1 37.59 -20.63 11.84
CA MET A 1 37.23 -19.27 11.37
C MET A 1 35.97 -19.39 10.54
N ILE A 2 34.83 -18.97 11.08
CA ILE A 2 33.56 -18.99 10.33
C ILE A 2 33.59 -17.75 9.44
N GLU A 3 33.63 -17.95 8.12
CA GLU A 3 33.54 -16.87 7.14
C GLU A 3 32.14 -16.24 7.20
N THR A 4 31.99 -15.13 7.91
CA THR A 4 30.79 -14.28 7.85
C THR A 4 30.79 -13.46 6.56
N LYS A 5 30.53 -14.11 5.43
CA LYS A 5 30.54 -13.42 4.12
C LYS A 5 29.28 -12.61 3.82
N HIS A 6 28.23 -12.65 4.64
CA HIS A 6 26.96 -11.95 4.39
C HIS A 6 26.26 -11.44 5.66
N ALA A 7 27.01 -10.86 6.62
CA ALA A 7 26.37 -10.16 7.73
C ALA A 7 25.95 -8.75 7.27
N LYS A 8 24.65 -8.52 7.05
CA LYS A 8 24.09 -7.19 6.78
C LYS A 8 24.42 -6.25 7.96
N SER A 9 24.85 -5.04 7.65
CA SER A 9 25.14 -3.99 8.63
C SER A 9 23.89 -3.56 9.41
N LEU A 10 24.07 -2.98 10.59
CA LEU A 10 22.97 -2.43 11.41
C LEU A 10 22.13 -1.39 10.63
N GLY A 11 22.75 -0.68 9.69
CA GLY A 11 22.10 0.28 8.81
C GLY A 11 21.32 -0.33 7.64
N GLU A 12 21.60 -1.58 7.28
CA GLU A 12 20.84 -2.40 6.31
C GLU A 12 19.72 -3.19 6.99
N LEU A 13 19.82 -3.44 8.30
CA LEU A 13 18.75 -4.05 9.11
C LEU A 13 17.66 -3.04 9.49
N SER A 14 17.97 -1.73 9.44
CA SER A 14 17.12 -0.64 9.96
C SER A 14 16.34 0.13 8.90
N ARG A 15 16.53 -0.14 7.61
CA ARG A 15 15.76 0.50 6.53
C ARG A 15 15.16 -0.62 5.74
N GLY A 16 13.83 -0.73 5.75
CA GLY A 16 13.17 -1.75 4.97
C GLY A 16 13.60 -1.65 3.51
N ASP A 17 13.78 -2.80 2.86
CA ASP A 17 14.20 -2.84 1.46
C ASP A 17 13.30 -1.89 0.66
N ALA A 18 13.91 -0.97 -0.10
CA ALA A 18 13.17 0.08 -0.82
C ALA A 18 12.15 -0.49 -1.81
N VAL A 19 12.29 -1.77 -2.17
CA VAL A 19 11.41 -2.53 -3.05
C VAL A 19 10.52 -3.48 -2.23
N GLU A 20 11.09 -4.37 -1.42
CA GLU A 20 10.32 -5.45 -0.78
C GLU A 20 9.52 -4.98 0.45
N HIS A 21 10.10 -4.12 1.29
CA HIS A 21 9.50 -3.71 2.57
C HIS A 21 9.68 -2.22 2.84
N PRO A 22 9.27 -1.31 1.93
CA PRO A 22 9.58 0.10 2.11
C PRO A 22 8.87 0.69 3.32
N ASP A 23 9.57 1.51 4.11
CA ASP A 23 9.10 2.09 5.38
C ASP A 23 7.70 2.74 5.32
N HIS A 24 7.35 3.31 4.16
CA HIS A 24 6.06 3.97 3.95
C HIS A 24 4.87 3.01 3.82
N TYR A 25 5.11 1.69 3.74
CA TYR A 25 4.09 0.64 3.79
C TYR A 25 4.18 -0.23 5.04
N ALA A 26 5.21 -0.06 5.88
CA ALA A 26 5.50 -0.95 7.02
C ALA A 26 4.42 -1.00 8.13
N GLY A 27 3.45 -0.08 8.16
CA GLY A 27 2.39 -0.10 9.18
C GLY A 27 2.92 0.02 10.61
N ASP A 28 2.49 -0.86 11.51
CA ASP A 28 3.03 -1.01 12.87
C ASP A 28 4.23 -1.99 12.93
N GLY A 29 4.66 -2.52 11.77
CA GLY A 29 5.68 -3.55 11.66
C GLY A 29 5.17 -4.98 11.88
N GLN A 30 3.88 -5.17 12.19
CA GLN A 30 3.23 -6.48 12.28
C GLN A 30 2.26 -6.69 11.11
N ILE A 31 1.56 -5.65 10.69
CA ILE A 31 0.66 -5.64 9.54
C ILE A 31 1.15 -4.61 8.54
N GLU A 32 1.63 -5.08 7.39
CA GLU A 32 2.01 -4.21 6.30
C GLU A 32 0.79 -3.78 5.47
N CYS A 33 0.96 -2.69 4.70
CA CYS A 33 -0.08 -2.19 3.80
C CYS A 33 -0.57 -3.28 2.83
N MET A 34 0.32 -4.16 2.37
CA MET A 34 -0.02 -5.23 1.43
C MET A 34 -0.87 -6.32 2.08
N ASP A 35 -0.58 -6.68 3.34
CA ASP A 35 -1.38 -7.66 4.09
C ASP A 35 -2.79 -7.12 4.38
N ALA A 36 -2.86 -5.87 4.84
CA ALA A 36 -4.13 -5.20 5.08
C ALA A 36 -4.94 -5.06 3.79
N MET A 37 -4.31 -4.71 2.66
CA MET A 37 -4.98 -4.61 1.36
C MET A 37 -5.44 -5.98 0.87
N ARG A 38 -4.64 -7.03 1.04
CA ARG A 38 -5.04 -8.40 0.70
C ARG A 38 -6.26 -8.83 1.50
N SER A 39 -6.28 -8.57 2.81
CA SER A 39 -7.44 -8.86 3.66
C SER A 39 -8.68 -8.06 3.24
N MET A 40 -8.52 -6.77 2.96
CA MET A 40 -9.61 -5.90 2.52
C MET A 40 -10.24 -6.38 1.20
N MET A 41 -9.43 -6.87 0.26
CA MET A 41 -9.86 -7.27 -1.09
C MET A 41 -10.11 -8.78 -1.24
N SER A 42 -9.99 -9.57 -0.16
CA SER A 42 -10.13 -11.03 -0.23
C SER A 42 -11.59 -11.50 -0.19
N GLY A 43 -11.94 -12.44 -1.05
CA GLY A 43 -13.23 -13.13 -1.03
C GLY A 43 -14.22 -12.64 -2.08
N ASP A 44 -15.01 -13.56 -2.61
CA ASP A 44 -15.93 -13.30 -3.73
C ASP A 44 -17.03 -12.30 -3.37
N GLN A 45 -17.39 -12.19 -2.09
CA GLN A 45 -18.39 -11.23 -1.60
C GLN A 45 -17.93 -9.76 -1.72
N TYR A 46 -16.63 -9.51 -1.90
CA TYR A 46 -16.06 -8.17 -2.11
C TYR A 46 -15.48 -8.00 -3.51
N ALA A 47 -15.78 -8.92 -4.43
CA ALA A 47 -15.32 -8.83 -5.82
C ALA A 47 -15.95 -7.62 -6.51
N LEU A 48 -15.10 -6.80 -7.13
CA LEU A 48 -15.48 -5.64 -7.93
C LEU A 48 -14.97 -5.79 -9.37
N PRO A 49 -15.56 -5.07 -10.35
CA PRO A 49 -14.94 -4.90 -11.66
C PRO A 49 -13.50 -4.41 -11.54
N ALA A 50 -12.64 -4.82 -12.48
CA ALA A 50 -11.20 -4.60 -12.39
C ALA A 50 -10.81 -3.13 -12.16
N GLN A 51 -11.50 -2.18 -12.79
CA GLN A 51 -11.24 -0.75 -12.61
C GLN A 51 -11.61 -0.26 -11.20
N SER A 52 -12.78 -0.64 -10.70
CA SER A 52 -13.19 -0.33 -9.33
C SER A 52 -12.22 -0.94 -8.30
N ALA A 53 -11.81 -2.20 -8.48
CA ALA A 53 -10.80 -2.84 -7.62
C ALA A 53 -9.45 -2.09 -7.65
N TYR A 54 -9.02 -1.63 -8.82
CA TYR A 54 -7.79 -0.84 -8.96
C TYR A 54 -7.87 0.49 -8.21
N TRP A 55 -8.95 1.25 -8.39
CA TRP A 55 -9.14 2.52 -7.70
C TRP A 55 -9.27 2.35 -6.20
N TRP A 56 -9.93 1.29 -5.75
CA TRP A 56 -10.04 0.93 -4.34
C TRP A 56 -8.67 0.67 -3.70
N GLY A 57 -7.85 -0.19 -4.31
CA GLY A 57 -6.49 -0.45 -3.82
C GLY A 57 -5.59 0.80 -3.87
N CYS A 58 -5.74 1.64 -4.90
CA CYS A 58 -5.00 2.90 -4.98
C CYS A 58 -5.43 3.90 -3.89
N ALA A 59 -6.73 4.07 -3.66
CA ALA A 59 -7.22 4.93 -2.59
C ALA A 59 -6.66 4.47 -1.23
N PHE A 60 -6.70 3.17 -0.96
CA PHE A 60 -6.17 2.57 0.27
C PHE A 60 -4.67 2.83 0.44
N LYS A 61 -3.82 2.50 -0.54
CA LYS A 61 -2.36 2.68 -0.39
C LYS A 61 -1.96 4.14 -0.17
N TYR A 62 -2.67 5.08 -0.80
CA TYR A 62 -2.38 6.51 -0.62
C TYR A 62 -2.82 6.98 0.76
N LEU A 63 -3.99 6.54 1.23
CA LEU A 63 -4.47 6.82 2.58
C LEU A 63 -3.62 6.16 3.66
N TRP A 64 -2.97 5.04 3.37
CA TRP A 64 -2.06 4.38 4.30
C TRP A 64 -0.74 5.15 4.44
N ARG A 65 -0.08 5.43 3.30
CA ARG A 65 1.32 5.87 3.28
C ARG A 65 1.52 7.37 3.48
N TRP A 66 0.46 8.19 3.48
CA TRP A 66 0.57 9.65 3.37
C TRP A 66 1.52 10.27 4.40
N ARG A 67 1.47 9.84 5.67
CA ARG A 67 2.34 10.38 6.73
C ARG A 67 3.83 10.07 6.53
N ARG A 68 4.14 9.03 5.77
CA ARG A 68 5.48 8.45 5.64
C ARG A 68 6.09 8.63 4.23
N LYS A 69 5.37 9.24 3.29
CA LYS A 69 5.87 9.47 1.92
C LYS A 69 5.67 10.90 1.41
N ASN A 70 4.46 11.25 0.94
CA ASN A 70 4.23 12.53 0.24
C ASN A 70 3.26 13.49 0.96
N GLY A 71 2.86 13.21 2.20
CA GLY A 71 1.96 14.06 2.98
C GLY A 71 0.64 14.32 2.26
N VAL A 72 0.23 15.60 2.21
CA VAL A 72 -1.03 16.04 1.60
C VAL A 72 -1.18 15.62 0.14
N GLN A 73 -0.08 15.50 -0.61
CA GLN A 73 -0.15 15.07 -2.01
C GLN A 73 -0.73 13.65 -2.15
N ASP A 74 -0.40 12.73 -1.23
CA ASP A 74 -1.00 11.40 -1.24
C ASP A 74 -2.48 11.45 -0.80
N LEU A 75 -2.88 12.37 0.09
CA LEU A 75 -4.29 12.58 0.40
C LEU A 75 -5.09 13.08 -0.82
N GLN A 76 -4.51 13.97 -1.63
CA GLN A 76 -5.12 14.42 -2.88
C GLN A 76 -5.27 13.28 -3.89
N LYS A 77 -4.25 12.42 -4.02
CA LYS A 77 -4.31 11.22 -4.87
C LYS A 77 -5.36 10.22 -4.35
N CYS A 78 -5.45 10.05 -3.02
CA CYS A 78 -6.48 9.23 -2.39
C CYS A 78 -7.87 9.72 -2.75
N LYS A 79 -8.14 11.03 -2.57
CA LYS A 79 -9.41 11.66 -2.94
C LYS A 79 -9.76 11.39 -4.41
N GLN A 80 -8.82 11.61 -5.32
CA GLN A 80 -9.04 11.38 -6.76
C GLN A 80 -9.38 9.91 -7.07
N CYS A 81 -8.71 8.95 -6.41
CA CYS A 81 -9.03 7.53 -6.58
C CYS A 81 -10.44 7.20 -6.06
N ILE A 82 -10.87 7.84 -4.97
CA ILE A 82 -12.24 7.70 -4.46
C ILE A 82 -13.24 8.28 -5.45
N ASP A 83 -12.97 9.46 -6.02
CA ASP A 83 -13.83 10.08 -7.03
C ASP A 83 -13.99 9.15 -8.26
N TYR A 84 -12.91 8.53 -8.73
CA TYR A 84 -12.99 7.53 -9.80
C TYR A 84 -13.74 6.26 -9.40
N LEU A 85 -13.50 5.73 -8.20
CA LEU A 85 -14.23 4.57 -7.69
C LEU A 85 -15.74 4.84 -7.61
N ILE A 86 -16.15 6.02 -7.17
CA ILE A 86 -17.55 6.45 -7.16
C ILE A 86 -18.11 6.47 -8.59
N SER A 87 -17.39 7.09 -9.54
CA SER A 87 -17.81 7.15 -10.94
C SER A 87 -18.04 5.75 -11.54
N GLU A 88 -17.10 4.84 -11.35
CA GLU A 88 -17.19 3.45 -11.82
C GLU A 88 -18.36 2.69 -11.15
N THR A 89 -18.59 2.93 -9.85
CA THR A 89 -19.67 2.27 -9.08
C THR A 89 -21.04 2.80 -9.45
N GLU A 90 -21.17 4.09 -9.75
CA GLU A 90 -22.41 4.71 -10.22
C GLU A 90 -22.66 4.50 -11.72
N GLY A 91 -21.72 3.90 -12.46
CA GLY A 91 -21.81 3.70 -13.91
C GLY A 91 -21.73 5.00 -14.71
N LYS A 92 -21.18 6.06 -14.12
CA LYS A 92 -20.96 7.35 -14.79
C LYS A 92 -19.63 7.28 -15.53
N LYS A 93 -19.68 7.22 -16.86
CA LYS A 93 -18.51 7.43 -17.73
C LYS A 93 -18.31 8.92 -17.98
#